data_AF-A0A8J4ACP6-F1
#
_entry.id   AF-A0A8J4ACP6-F1
#
_cell.length_a   1.000
_cell.length_b   1.000
_cell.length_c   1.000
_cell.angle_alpha   90.00
_cell.angle_beta   90.00
_cell.angle_gamma   90.00
#
_symmetry.space_group_name_H-M   'P 1'
#
loop_
_entity.id
_entity.type
_entity.pdbx_description
1 polymer ?
#
loop_
_entity_poly.entity_id
_entity_poly.type
_entity_poly.pdbx_seq_one_letter_code
_entity_poly.pdbx_strand_id
1 'polypeptide(L)'
;MPDETPTEPIPWLRPAVPAGEPPAAPPAWSPSGPPAFGPAEQPPAQPLPAAETPAASAGPPADPAATTGIPAAASPSLGGLPPAPVPATPPGRPMPAPGPPALTPAGTEPSGSGPSGPGTWETRPSESLPGPAGPLPGLAPAPPARPPAPPRHHDRLAAALGNASLLGVGYVLLRRRGLAVLADLITLVLLLLAVGAFRTVWFEIVLGGWWLALIAHGWYLGGGSAPRTGRWRQRVTALCFALPVLLGLAYLRFDAQTIDDALMAARRDGDCAAARAALHRIGFGDALTDAPLTVRADDTRSACRRVTAASVALRRGLRSADTDALAKGFDGLAGVLHELPGHDKVVDRALTAFLAGLPTHDACRTADITDWLRARKRDHTLLDRSATVVPRAAPAALLGCGDSLMSDGKWAPAKKRYRQLLSQYPDDPRTGQARAGITKADKKIELDHIDSLLSGSTANGWPEYCTGPEKYPDATRSRHGTNRVMFFGGDDYTGKLPASWQTDDTTRAALIACVGDEKRGSATRTCPYESHAHPGSPLYVTFYKIALPVQVYELRTGRKVADRTIQIGGSSCPSVLSYTTTEPYYDSDPSSKQSVDPSDSDIRAAFRPLVVH
;
A
#
# COMPACT_ATOMS: atom_id res chain seq x y z
N MET A 1 -48.60 -26.24 4.87
CA MET A 1 -48.43 -26.69 3.49
C MET A 1 -47.86 -25.54 2.69
N PRO A 2 -46.57 -25.57 2.33
CA PRO A 2 -46.03 -24.65 1.33
C PRO A 2 -45.60 -25.40 0.05
N ASP A 3 -45.87 -24.74 -1.07
CA ASP A 3 -45.45 -25.10 -2.42
C ASP A 3 -43.92 -25.00 -2.59
N GLU A 4 -43.35 -26.02 -3.21
CA GLU A 4 -41.97 -26.11 -3.68
C GLU A 4 -41.84 -25.50 -5.07
N THR A 5 -40.77 -24.73 -5.29
CA THR A 5 -40.28 -24.32 -6.61
C THR A 5 -39.13 -25.23 -7.03
N PRO A 6 -39.00 -25.65 -8.31
CA PRO A 6 -37.96 -26.58 -8.73
C PRO A 6 -36.67 -25.88 -9.17
N THR A 7 -35.57 -26.43 -8.70
CA THR A 7 -34.17 -26.11 -9.00
C THR A 7 -33.74 -26.66 -10.36
N GLU A 8 -33.06 -25.86 -11.18
CA GLU A 8 -32.41 -26.30 -12.44
C GLU A 8 -31.14 -27.14 -12.18
N PRO A 9 -30.80 -28.10 -13.07
CA PRO A 9 -29.66 -28.99 -12.90
C PRO A 9 -28.36 -28.46 -13.54
N ILE A 10 -27.26 -28.64 -12.82
CA ILE A 10 -25.87 -28.46 -13.27
C ILE A 10 -25.44 -29.70 -14.09
N PRO A 11 -24.90 -29.55 -15.32
CA PRO A 11 -24.34 -30.67 -16.06
C PRO A 11 -22.83 -30.82 -15.87
N TRP A 12 -22.44 -32.08 -15.89
CA TRP A 12 -21.21 -32.74 -15.51
C TRP A 12 -19.97 -32.48 -16.40
N LEU A 13 -18.81 -32.53 -15.72
CA LEU A 13 -17.59 -33.29 -16.06
C LEU A 13 -17.58 -34.13 -17.35
N ARG A 14 -16.57 -33.90 -18.21
CA ARG A 14 -15.86 -34.90 -19.05
C ARG A 14 -14.65 -34.26 -19.79
N PRO A 15 -13.72 -35.03 -20.41
CA PRO A 15 -12.54 -35.63 -19.81
C PRO A 15 -11.21 -35.14 -20.46
N ALA A 16 -10.09 -35.70 -19.99
CA ALA A 16 -8.73 -35.48 -20.51
C ALA A 16 -8.55 -35.79 -22.01
N VAL A 17 -7.70 -35.01 -22.68
CA VAL A 17 -7.22 -35.20 -24.07
C VAL A 17 -5.67 -35.06 -24.08
N PRO A 18 -4.95 -35.84 -24.91
CA PRO A 18 -3.55 -36.19 -24.68
C PRO A 18 -2.54 -35.21 -25.32
N ALA A 19 -1.27 -35.48 -25.02
CA ALA A 19 -0.10 -34.76 -25.45
C ALA A 19 0.14 -34.73 -26.97
N GLY A 20 0.69 -33.60 -27.43
CA GLY A 20 1.83 -33.61 -28.36
C GLY A 20 1.56 -33.21 -29.81
N GLU A 21 1.59 -31.90 -30.09
CA GLU A 21 1.94 -31.39 -31.42
C GLU A 21 2.73 -30.07 -31.26
N PRO A 22 3.90 -29.91 -31.90
CA PRO A 22 4.75 -28.73 -31.70
C PRO A 22 4.22 -27.52 -32.49
N PRO A 23 4.37 -26.28 -31.96
CA PRO A 23 3.89 -25.10 -32.66
C PRO A 23 4.73 -24.80 -33.91
N ALA A 24 4.03 -24.50 -34.99
CA ALA A 24 4.57 -24.02 -36.25
C ALA A 24 5.42 -22.75 -36.09
N ALA A 25 6.50 -22.69 -36.87
CA ALA A 25 7.40 -21.54 -36.94
C ALA A 25 6.69 -20.25 -37.37
N PRO A 26 7.04 -19.09 -36.81
CA PRO A 26 6.51 -17.80 -37.26
C PRO A 26 7.07 -17.43 -38.65
N PRO A 27 6.31 -16.69 -39.48
CA PRO A 27 6.73 -16.29 -40.82
C PRO A 27 7.93 -15.33 -40.76
N ALA A 28 8.92 -15.60 -41.62
CA ALA A 28 10.09 -14.78 -41.82
C ALA A 28 9.72 -13.36 -42.25
N TRP A 29 10.07 -12.37 -41.44
CA TRP A 29 10.06 -10.97 -41.83
C TRP A 29 11.22 -10.70 -42.80
N SER A 30 10.88 -10.29 -44.02
CA SER A 30 11.83 -9.74 -44.98
C SER A 30 12.24 -8.32 -44.57
N PRO A 31 13.52 -7.95 -44.58
CA PRO A 31 13.95 -6.58 -44.31
C PRO A 31 13.74 -5.74 -45.58
N SER A 32 12.73 -4.87 -45.56
CA SER A 32 12.64 -3.75 -46.50
C SER A 32 13.78 -2.76 -46.17
N GLY A 33 14.69 -2.58 -47.12
CA GLY A 33 15.82 -1.66 -46.99
C GLY A 33 15.40 -0.19 -46.85
N PRO A 34 16.31 0.67 -46.34
CA PRO A 34 16.03 2.10 -46.18
C PRO A 34 15.96 2.80 -47.55
N PRO A 35 15.10 3.83 -47.70
CA PRO A 35 15.11 4.66 -48.90
C PRO A 35 16.39 5.50 -48.96
N ALA A 36 16.97 5.57 -50.15
CA ALA A 36 18.09 6.43 -50.47
C ALA A 36 17.70 7.91 -50.33
N PHE A 37 18.42 8.64 -49.49
CA PHE A 37 18.36 10.10 -49.44
C PHE A 37 19.13 10.66 -50.64
N GLY A 38 18.43 11.36 -51.53
CA GLY A 38 19.04 12.25 -52.53
C GLY A 38 19.61 13.51 -51.87
N PRO A 39 20.51 14.25 -52.56
CA PRO A 39 21.19 15.41 -52.00
C PRO A 39 20.21 16.57 -51.83
N ALA A 40 20.14 17.12 -50.61
CA ALA A 40 19.37 18.31 -50.31
C ALA A 40 20.11 19.57 -50.78
N GLU A 41 19.40 20.36 -51.58
CA GLU A 41 19.75 21.68 -52.06
C GLU A 41 19.95 22.67 -50.89
N GLN A 42 21.07 23.40 -50.89
CA GLN A 42 21.37 24.46 -49.94
C GLN A 42 20.50 25.71 -50.21
N PRO A 43 19.79 26.26 -49.20
CA PRO A 43 19.19 27.58 -49.32
C PRO A 43 20.26 28.69 -49.11
N PRO A 44 20.10 29.85 -49.76
CA PRO A 44 21.09 30.92 -49.75
C PRO A 44 21.17 31.63 -48.39
N ALA A 45 22.40 32.02 -48.04
CA ALA A 45 22.74 32.77 -46.83
C ALA A 45 22.03 34.12 -46.76
N GLN A 46 21.43 34.44 -45.61
CA GLN A 46 20.99 35.79 -45.29
C GLN A 46 22.12 36.60 -44.62
N PRO A 47 22.24 37.91 -44.91
CA PRO A 47 23.30 38.75 -44.37
C PRO A 47 23.02 39.22 -42.94
N LEU A 48 24.07 39.25 -42.13
CA LEU A 48 24.13 39.81 -40.77
C LEU A 48 23.81 41.31 -40.77
N PRO A 49 23.04 41.84 -39.80
CA PRO A 49 22.95 43.28 -39.59
C PRO A 49 24.18 43.78 -38.81
N ALA A 50 24.67 44.92 -39.27
CA ALA A 50 25.84 45.64 -38.77
C ALA A 50 25.66 46.15 -37.34
N ALA A 51 26.79 46.22 -36.63
CA ALA A 51 26.92 46.82 -35.32
C ALA A 51 26.84 48.35 -35.40
N GLU A 52 25.99 48.97 -34.58
CA GLU A 52 26.03 50.39 -34.26
C GLU A 52 26.57 50.59 -32.83
N THR A 53 27.71 51.27 -32.75
CA THR A 53 28.10 52.18 -31.65
C THR A 53 27.99 53.60 -32.24
N PRO A 54 27.75 54.71 -31.50
CA PRO A 54 28.35 55.12 -30.21
C PRO A 54 27.27 55.75 -29.25
N ALA A 55 27.47 56.38 -28.10
CA ALA A 55 28.48 57.36 -27.67
C ALA A 55 28.40 57.62 -26.14
N ALA A 56 29.49 58.17 -25.61
CA ALA A 56 29.65 58.67 -24.25
C ALA A 56 29.26 60.17 -24.13
N SER A 57 28.69 60.58 -22.98
CA SER A 57 29.16 61.72 -22.16
C SER A 57 28.13 62.24 -21.14
N ALA A 58 28.68 62.71 -20.02
CA ALA A 58 28.21 63.76 -19.10
C ALA A 58 27.18 63.41 -18.01
N GLY A 59 27.63 63.51 -16.75
CA GLY A 59 26.83 64.11 -15.66
C GLY A 59 27.48 65.45 -15.26
N PRO A 60 27.16 66.05 -14.09
CA PRO A 60 25.88 66.22 -13.38
C PRO A 60 25.50 67.74 -13.33
N PRO A 61 24.50 68.15 -12.52
CA PRO A 61 24.89 68.93 -11.33
C PRO A 61 24.06 68.67 -10.06
N ALA A 62 24.57 69.21 -8.96
CA ALA A 62 24.17 69.03 -7.56
C ALA A 62 23.16 70.08 -7.02
N ASP A 63 22.43 69.66 -5.96
CA ASP A 63 21.98 70.36 -4.73
C ASP A 63 21.11 71.65 -4.80
N PRO A 64 20.37 72.08 -3.73
CA PRO A 64 20.55 71.76 -2.30
C PRO A 64 19.28 71.58 -1.37
N ALA A 65 19.55 71.00 -0.20
CA ALA A 65 19.11 71.32 1.18
C ALA A 65 17.63 71.64 1.55
N ALA A 66 17.10 70.91 2.55
CA ALA A 66 16.61 71.42 3.86
C ALA A 66 15.96 70.26 4.66
N THR A 67 16.50 69.83 5.82
CA THR A 67 16.37 70.37 7.18
C THR A 67 15.21 69.77 8.00
N THR A 68 15.58 69.26 9.18
CA THR A 68 14.81 69.04 10.43
C THR A 68 13.74 67.95 10.54
N GLY A 69 13.84 67.18 11.64
CA GLY A 69 12.66 66.73 12.37
C GLY A 69 12.72 65.30 12.88
N ILE A 70 13.47 65.06 13.97
CA ILE A 70 13.15 63.96 14.89
C ILE A 70 11.92 64.39 15.68
N PRO A 71 10.86 63.57 15.71
CA PRO A 71 10.16 63.39 16.97
C PRO A 71 10.06 61.91 17.36
N ALA A 72 10.24 61.69 18.65
CA ALA A 72 9.87 60.48 19.34
C ALA A 72 8.37 60.20 19.18
N ALA A 73 8.03 58.95 18.84
CA ALA A 73 6.69 58.37 18.99
C ALA A 73 6.90 56.97 19.60
N ALA A 74 6.63 56.82 20.89
CA ALA A 74 5.33 56.41 21.43
C ALA A 74 5.00 54.96 21.07
N SER A 75 5.25 54.08 22.03
CA SER A 75 4.80 52.69 22.06
C SER A 75 3.29 52.60 21.80
N PRO A 76 2.82 51.75 20.87
CA PRO A 76 1.45 51.31 20.87
C PRO A 76 1.28 50.17 21.87
N SER A 77 0.41 50.41 22.85
CA SER A 77 -0.15 49.44 23.77
C SER A 77 -0.57 48.14 23.07
N LEU A 78 -0.20 47.03 23.69
CA LEU A 78 -0.77 45.70 23.47
C LEU A 78 -2.30 45.75 23.67
N GLY A 79 -3.03 45.94 22.57
CA GLY A 79 -4.46 45.65 22.50
C GLY A 79 -4.65 44.14 22.51
N GLY A 80 -5.30 43.63 23.55
CA GLY A 80 -5.63 42.22 23.70
C GLY A 80 -6.50 41.71 22.56
N LEU A 81 -5.96 40.74 21.82
CA LEU A 81 -6.74 39.82 21.01
C LEU A 81 -7.50 38.87 21.96
N PRO A 82 -8.81 38.63 21.76
CA PRO A 82 -9.50 37.57 22.47
C PRO A 82 -8.85 36.21 22.13
N PRO A 83 -8.78 35.26 23.08
CA PRO A 83 -8.20 33.95 22.82
C PRO A 83 -8.99 33.27 21.69
N ALA A 84 -8.24 32.70 20.74
CA ALA A 84 -8.80 31.83 19.71
C ALA A 84 -9.62 30.70 20.37
N PRO A 85 -10.77 30.31 19.79
CA PRO A 85 -11.51 29.15 20.28
C PRO A 85 -10.62 27.91 20.17
N VAL A 86 -10.40 27.26 21.31
CA VAL A 86 -9.77 25.95 21.41
C VAL A 86 -10.55 24.98 20.50
N PRO A 87 -9.91 24.25 19.58
CA PRO A 87 -10.61 23.22 18.83
C PRO A 87 -11.16 22.19 19.82
N ALA A 88 -12.48 22.03 19.83
CA ALA A 88 -13.16 21.03 20.64
C ALA A 88 -12.59 19.66 20.28
N THR A 89 -11.95 19.03 21.27
CA THR A 89 -11.56 17.62 21.22
C THR A 89 -12.82 16.79 20.91
N PRO A 90 -12.81 15.93 19.88
CA PRO A 90 -13.94 15.05 19.63
C PRO A 90 -14.18 14.17 20.86
N PRO A 91 -15.44 13.92 21.25
CA PRO A 91 -15.73 13.04 22.38
C PRO A 91 -15.14 11.65 22.08
N GLY A 92 -14.25 11.22 22.98
CA GLY A 92 -13.66 9.89 22.93
C GLY A 92 -14.77 8.85 22.85
N ARG A 93 -14.64 7.93 21.88
CA ARG A 93 -15.45 6.72 21.85
C ARG A 93 -15.29 6.00 23.20
N PRO A 94 -16.39 5.60 23.86
CA PRO A 94 -16.31 4.78 25.05
C PRO A 94 -15.57 3.47 24.73
N MET A 95 -14.55 3.15 25.52
CA MET A 95 -13.95 1.81 25.52
C MET A 95 -15.04 0.78 25.80
N PRO A 96 -15.08 -0.35 25.07
CA PRO A 96 -15.92 -1.47 25.47
C PRO A 96 -15.41 -2.00 26.81
N ALA A 97 -16.33 -2.18 27.75
CA ALA A 97 -16.07 -2.77 29.07
C ALA A 97 -15.38 -4.14 28.93
N PRO A 98 -14.50 -4.53 29.88
CA PRO A 98 -13.99 -5.89 29.96
C PRO A 98 -15.17 -6.86 30.15
N GLY A 99 -15.34 -7.77 29.20
CA GLY A 99 -16.33 -8.83 29.30
C GLY A 99 -16.06 -9.75 30.50
N PRO A 100 -17.09 -10.37 31.09
CA PRO A 100 -16.96 -11.25 32.24
C PRO A 100 -16.14 -12.52 31.90
N PRO A 101 -15.49 -13.15 32.90
CA PRO A 101 -14.72 -14.36 32.70
C PRO A 101 -15.62 -15.49 32.20
N ALA A 102 -15.18 -16.16 31.13
CA ALA A 102 -15.87 -17.30 30.56
C ALA A 102 -15.95 -18.44 31.59
N LEU A 103 -17.19 -18.81 31.89
CA LEU A 103 -17.57 -19.98 32.66
C LEU A 103 -17.15 -21.26 31.93
N THR A 104 -16.51 -22.15 32.69
CA THR A 104 -16.42 -23.59 32.40
C THR A 104 -17.82 -24.18 32.13
N PRO A 105 -17.99 -25.04 31.12
CA PRO A 105 -19.11 -25.96 31.08
C PRO A 105 -18.64 -27.36 31.46
N ALA A 106 -19.18 -27.86 32.57
CA ALA A 106 -19.25 -29.28 32.86
C ALA A 106 -20.53 -29.84 32.22
N GLY A 107 -20.37 -30.90 31.43
CA GLY A 107 -21.30 -32.01 31.19
C GLY A 107 -22.67 -31.74 30.56
N THR A 108 -22.99 -32.43 29.47
CA THR A 108 -24.08 -33.45 29.36
C THR A 108 -24.02 -34.12 27.98
N GLU A 109 -24.15 -35.45 27.97
CA GLU A 109 -24.40 -36.44 26.88
C GLU A 109 -25.52 -36.04 25.87
N PRO A 110 -25.72 -36.64 24.65
CA PRO A 110 -25.99 -38.08 24.43
C PRO A 110 -25.65 -38.73 23.04
N SER A 111 -25.86 -40.06 22.96
CA SER A 111 -26.36 -40.95 21.86
C SER A 111 -26.21 -40.51 20.38
N GLY A 112 -25.86 -41.35 19.39
CA GLY A 112 -25.77 -42.81 19.26
C GLY A 112 -25.69 -43.26 17.78
N SER A 113 -25.75 -44.59 17.53
CA SER A 113 -25.81 -45.36 16.25
C SER A 113 -24.47 -45.52 15.48
N GLY A 114 -23.90 -46.71 15.15
CA GLY A 114 -24.36 -48.08 14.85
C GLY A 114 -24.07 -48.40 13.34
N PRO A 115 -23.96 -49.65 12.81
CA PRO A 115 -23.94 -51.00 13.43
C PRO A 115 -22.93 -52.05 12.82
N SER A 116 -22.95 -53.29 13.39
CA SER A 116 -22.65 -54.64 12.81
C SER A 116 -21.20 -55.01 12.42
N GLY A 117 -20.57 -56.15 12.75
CA GLY A 117 -20.91 -57.50 13.27
C GLY A 117 -19.63 -58.41 13.25
N PRO A 118 -19.67 -59.76 13.35
CA PRO A 118 -19.32 -60.51 14.58
C PRO A 118 -18.20 -61.59 14.46
N GLY A 119 -17.86 -62.23 15.59
CA GLY A 119 -17.25 -63.58 15.70
C GLY A 119 -16.35 -63.76 16.95
N THR A 120 -16.85 -64.08 18.16
CA THR A 120 -17.13 -65.41 18.79
C THR A 120 -15.98 -66.43 18.81
N TRP A 121 -15.42 -66.69 20.00
CA TRP A 121 -15.42 -67.98 20.75
C TRP A 121 -14.89 -67.69 22.19
N GLU A 122 -15.62 -67.88 23.30
CA GLU A 122 -16.05 -69.13 23.98
C GLU A 122 -14.87 -69.78 24.75
N THR A 123 -14.85 -70.18 26.03
CA THR A 123 -15.77 -70.40 27.18
C THR A 123 -14.88 -70.57 28.45
N ARG A 124 -15.18 -69.98 29.63
CA ARG A 124 -15.75 -70.56 30.89
C ARG A 124 -14.94 -71.70 31.61
N PRO A 125 -15.19 -72.03 32.90
CA PRO A 125 -15.46 -71.20 34.10
C PRO A 125 -14.89 -71.79 35.45
N SER A 126 -15.28 -71.14 36.57
CA SER A 126 -15.48 -71.70 37.94
C SER A 126 -14.26 -71.96 38.84
N GLU A 127 -14.28 -71.93 40.17
CA GLU A 127 -15.10 -71.43 41.29
C GLU A 127 -14.45 -72.06 42.56
N SER A 128 -14.73 -71.53 43.77
CA SER A 128 -14.60 -72.14 45.12
C SER A 128 -13.42 -71.74 46.06
N LEU A 129 -13.82 -71.10 47.17
CA LEU A 129 -13.22 -71.04 48.53
C LEU A 129 -13.57 -72.35 49.31
N PRO A 130 -13.37 -72.51 50.64
CA PRO A 130 -12.20 -72.42 51.56
C PRO A 130 -12.01 -73.74 52.39
N GLY A 131 -11.00 -73.86 53.29
CA GLY A 131 -11.02 -74.88 54.38
C GLY A 131 -9.67 -75.29 55.04
N PRO A 132 -9.67 -75.90 56.26
CA PRO A 132 -8.62 -75.74 57.30
C PRO A 132 -7.79 -77.00 57.71
N ALA A 133 -6.75 -76.75 58.53
CA ALA A 133 -6.05 -77.56 59.56
C ALA A 133 -5.69 -79.07 59.37
N GLY A 134 -4.39 -79.39 59.57
CA GLY A 134 -3.83 -80.74 59.80
C GLY A 134 -2.29 -80.74 59.97
N PRO A 135 -1.66 -81.77 60.58
CA PRO A 135 -0.69 -81.61 61.70
C PRO A 135 0.82 -81.66 61.36
N LEU A 136 1.66 -81.18 62.29
CA LEU A 136 3.13 -81.40 62.38
C LEU A 136 3.43 -82.91 62.54
N PRO A 137 4.52 -83.47 61.94
CA PRO A 137 5.84 -83.48 62.62
C PRO A 137 7.09 -83.60 61.69
N GLY A 138 8.28 -83.34 62.26
CA GLY A 138 9.54 -83.94 61.77
C GLY A 138 10.73 -82.99 61.66
N LEU A 139 11.59 -82.96 62.68
CA LEU A 139 12.93 -82.37 62.62
C LEU A 139 13.78 -83.07 61.53
N ALA A 140 14.26 -82.30 60.55
CA ALA A 140 15.37 -82.66 59.69
C ALA A 140 16.63 -81.88 60.10
N PRO A 141 17.83 -82.52 60.12
CA PRO A 141 19.05 -81.93 60.65
C PRO A 141 19.58 -80.77 59.79
N ALA A 142 20.19 -79.80 60.47
CA ALA A 142 20.79 -78.62 59.87
C ALA A 142 21.84 -78.97 58.79
N PRO A 143 21.79 -78.35 57.60
CA PRO A 143 22.84 -78.51 56.61
C PRO A 143 24.16 -77.88 57.11
N PRO A 144 25.33 -78.47 56.79
CA PRO A 144 26.61 -77.95 57.22
C PRO A 144 26.83 -76.53 56.69
N ALA A 145 27.40 -75.67 57.54
CA ALA A 145 27.73 -74.28 57.23
C ALA A 145 28.54 -74.20 55.93
N ARG A 146 28.02 -73.46 54.94
CA ARG A 146 28.75 -73.16 53.70
C ARG A 146 30.05 -72.44 54.06
N PRO A 147 31.20 -72.84 53.50
CA PRO A 147 32.43 -72.08 53.65
C PRO A 147 32.22 -70.64 53.16
N PRO A 148 32.83 -69.63 53.82
CA PRO A 148 32.73 -68.24 53.39
C PRO A 148 33.19 -68.14 51.93
N ALA A 149 32.32 -67.58 51.09
CA ALA A 149 32.61 -67.43 49.67
C ALA A 149 33.89 -66.59 49.51
N PRO A 150 34.85 -67.02 48.68
CA PRO A 150 36.08 -66.27 48.47
C PRO A 150 35.76 -64.84 47.98
N PRO A 151 36.55 -63.83 48.39
CA PRO A 151 36.37 -62.47 47.92
C PRO A 151 36.43 -62.45 46.39
N ARG A 152 35.31 -62.06 45.75
CA ARG A 152 35.22 -62.01 44.30
C ARG A 152 36.00 -60.80 43.80
N HIS A 153 37.07 -61.05 43.05
CA HIS A 153 37.83 -60.01 42.36
C HIS A 153 37.12 -59.57 41.06
N HIS A 154 37.10 -58.27 40.79
CA HIS A 154 36.39 -57.66 39.66
C HIS A 154 37.40 -57.06 38.65
N ASP A 155 37.07 -57.03 37.36
CA ASP A 155 37.96 -56.52 36.31
C ASP A 155 37.89 -54.98 36.18
N ARG A 156 39.01 -54.28 36.45
CA ARG A 156 39.15 -52.82 36.33
C ARG A 156 38.75 -52.28 34.96
N LEU A 157 39.15 -52.98 33.90
CA LEU A 157 38.87 -52.55 32.52
C LEU A 157 37.38 -52.67 32.21
N ALA A 158 36.71 -53.73 32.69
CA ALA A 158 35.29 -53.91 32.46
C ALA A 158 34.45 -52.88 33.24
N ALA A 159 34.85 -52.54 34.48
CA ALA A 159 34.18 -51.50 35.26
C ALA A 159 34.37 -50.09 34.65
N ALA A 160 35.59 -49.77 34.20
CA ALA A 160 35.87 -48.50 33.52
C ALA A 160 35.11 -48.37 32.18
N LEU A 161 35.16 -49.40 31.33
CA LEU A 161 34.42 -49.44 30.05
C LEU A 161 32.90 -49.41 30.28
N GLY A 162 32.39 -50.10 31.30
CA GLY A 162 30.99 -50.07 31.66
C GLY A 162 30.53 -48.69 32.14
N ASN A 163 31.37 -47.95 32.87
CA ASN A 163 31.05 -46.57 33.27
C ASN A 163 31.24 -45.56 32.14
N ALA A 164 32.03 -45.87 31.11
CA ALA A 164 32.19 -45.02 29.94
C ALA A 164 30.89 -44.85 29.12
N SER A 165 29.89 -45.72 29.32
CA SER A 165 28.57 -45.57 28.70
C SER A 165 27.67 -44.54 29.40
N LEU A 166 28.10 -43.96 30.53
CA LEU A 166 27.30 -43.08 31.42
C LEU A 166 26.07 -43.72 32.07
N LEU A 167 25.78 -45.00 31.81
CA LEU A 167 24.60 -45.73 32.30
C LEU A 167 24.86 -46.53 33.59
N GLY A 168 25.87 -46.13 34.37
CA GLY A 168 26.21 -46.81 35.64
C GLY A 168 26.58 -48.29 35.53
N VAL A 169 26.78 -48.84 34.32
CA VAL A 169 26.94 -50.29 34.07
C VAL A 169 28.17 -50.85 34.79
N GLY A 170 29.25 -50.06 34.92
CA GLY A 170 30.43 -50.46 35.69
C GLY A 170 30.12 -50.65 37.18
N TYR A 171 29.27 -49.82 37.77
CA TYR A 171 28.81 -50.01 39.16
C TYR A 171 27.91 -51.23 39.33
N VAL A 172 27.05 -51.53 38.33
CA VAL A 172 26.24 -52.75 38.31
C VAL A 172 27.11 -54.00 38.22
N LEU A 173 28.16 -53.98 37.39
CA LEU A 173 29.14 -55.06 37.30
C LEU A 173 29.91 -55.26 38.61
N LEU A 174 30.14 -54.18 39.37
CA LEU A 174 30.69 -54.19 40.73
C LEU A 174 29.64 -54.54 41.82
N ARG A 175 28.39 -54.84 41.43
CA ARG A 175 27.22 -55.08 42.31
C ARG A 175 26.88 -53.93 43.27
N ARG A 176 27.34 -52.71 42.98
CA ARG A 176 27.06 -51.49 43.77
C ARG A 176 25.87 -50.73 43.18
N ARG A 177 24.68 -51.30 43.31
CA ARG A 177 23.44 -50.75 42.71
C ARG A 177 23.11 -49.33 43.16
N GLY A 178 23.38 -48.98 44.42
CA GLY A 178 23.14 -47.62 44.92
C GLY A 178 23.99 -46.55 44.21
N LEU A 179 25.25 -46.86 43.89
CA LEU A 179 26.12 -45.95 43.13
C LEU A 179 25.71 -45.85 41.66
N ALA A 180 25.19 -46.93 41.08
CA ALA A 180 24.63 -46.88 39.72
C ALA A 180 23.46 -45.89 39.64
N VAL A 181 22.47 -46.04 40.53
CA VAL A 181 21.29 -45.15 40.57
C VAL A 181 21.68 -43.69 40.82
N LEU A 182 22.62 -43.44 41.74
CA LEU A 182 23.09 -42.08 42.01
C LEU A 182 23.83 -41.48 40.80
N ALA A 183 24.70 -42.26 40.15
CA ALA A 183 25.43 -41.81 38.96
C ALA A 183 24.49 -41.54 37.79
N ASP A 184 23.49 -42.40 37.57
CA ASP A 184 22.48 -42.22 36.53
C ASP A 184 21.61 -40.98 36.80
N LEU A 185 21.23 -40.75 38.06
CA LEU A 185 20.46 -39.56 38.45
C LEU A 185 21.27 -38.27 38.26
N ILE A 186 22.55 -38.26 38.64
CA ILE A 186 23.44 -37.11 38.40
C ILE A 186 23.62 -36.87 36.89
N THR A 187 23.87 -37.93 36.11
CA THR A 187 23.99 -37.85 34.65
C THR A 187 22.70 -37.30 34.03
N LEU A 188 21.53 -37.80 34.46
CA LEU A 188 20.23 -37.32 33.98
C LEU A 188 20.04 -35.84 34.29
N VAL A 189 20.34 -35.41 35.52
CA VAL A 189 20.25 -34.00 35.92
C VAL A 189 21.19 -33.13 35.08
N LEU A 190 22.44 -33.56 34.86
CA LEU A 190 23.39 -32.83 34.04
C LEU A 190 22.94 -32.71 32.57
N LEU A 191 22.38 -33.79 32.00
CA LEU A 191 21.81 -33.76 30.65
C LEU A 191 20.59 -32.83 30.55
N LEU A 192 19.68 -32.87 31.53
CA LEU A 192 18.52 -31.97 31.59
C LEU A 192 18.95 -30.51 31.71
N LEU A 193 19.97 -30.22 32.52
CA LEU A 193 20.52 -28.87 32.67
C LEU A 193 21.20 -28.38 31.40
N ALA A 194 21.96 -29.24 30.71
CA ALA A 194 22.62 -28.91 29.45
C ALA A 194 21.62 -28.55 28.34
N VAL A 195 20.51 -29.30 28.23
CA VAL A 195 19.46 -29.05 27.22
C VAL A 195 18.58 -27.85 27.59
N GLY A 196 18.23 -27.72 28.87
CA GLY A 196 17.19 -26.81 29.34
C GLY A 196 17.67 -25.43 29.76
N ALA A 197 18.77 -25.33 30.51
CA ALA A 197 19.10 -24.10 31.23
C ALA A 197 20.46 -23.50 30.85
N PHE A 198 21.46 -24.31 30.52
CA PHE A 198 22.84 -23.84 30.35
C PHE A 198 23.47 -24.37 29.06
N ARG A 199 23.01 -23.82 27.92
CA ARG A 199 23.51 -24.12 26.56
C ARG A 199 24.86 -23.44 26.27
N THR A 200 25.87 -23.73 27.09
CA THR A 200 27.19 -23.08 27.02
C THR A 200 28.30 -24.12 26.91
N VAL A 201 29.41 -23.75 26.26
CA VAL A 201 30.62 -24.59 26.13
C VAL A 201 31.13 -25.09 27.49
N TRP A 202 30.93 -24.31 28.55
CA TRP A 202 31.33 -24.69 29.90
C TRP A 202 30.59 -25.94 30.41
N PHE A 203 29.31 -26.09 30.08
CA PHE A 203 28.54 -27.27 30.49
C PHE A 203 28.98 -28.54 29.76
N GLU A 204 29.44 -28.42 28.51
CA GLU A 204 30.08 -29.53 27.78
C GLU A 204 31.37 -29.98 28.47
N ILE A 205 32.17 -29.04 28.99
CA ILE A 205 33.38 -29.34 29.77
C ILE A 205 33.02 -30.04 31.08
N VAL A 206 31.99 -29.59 31.79
CA VAL A 206 31.52 -30.23 33.03
C VAL A 206 31.04 -31.65 32.78
N LEU A 207 30.28 -31.88 31.71
CA LEU A 207 29.79 -33.21 31.34
C LEU A 207 30.97 -34.13 30.93
N GLY A 208 31.93 -33.61 30.17
CA GLY A 208 33.17 -34.33 29.84
C GLY A 208 34.01 -34.66 31.08
N GLY A 209 34.11 -33.74 32.03
CA GLY A 209 34.77 -33.94 33.32
C GLY A 209 34.08 -35.01 34.17
N TRP A 210 32.74 -34.98 34.25
CA TRP A 210 31.94 -35.99 34.92
C TRP A 210 32.12 -37.38 34.29
N TRP A 211 32.12 -37.45 32.96
CA TRP A 211 32.38 -38.69 32.22
C TRP A 211 33.76 -39.27 32.55
N LEU A 212 34.82 -38.46 32.52
CA LEU A 212 36.17 -38.88 32.92
C LEU A 212 36.22 -39.34 34.38
N ALA A 213 35.52 -38.64 35.28
CA ALA A 213 35.44 -39.00 36.69
C ALA A 213 34.78 -40.37 36.90
N LEU A 214 33.70 -40.68 36.16
CA LEU A 214 33.03 -41.98 36.22
C LEU A 214 33.94 -43.13 35.74
N ILE A 215 34.73 -42.90 34.70
CA ILE A 215 35.72 -43.86 34.19
C ILE A 215 36.83 -44.08 35.22
N ALA A 216 37.43 -43.00 35.72
CA ALA A 216 38.51 -43.05 36.70
C ALA A 216 38.06 -43.72 38.01
N HIS A 217 36.85 -43.42 38.47
CA HIS A 217 36.28 -44.02 39.68
C HIS A 217 35.94 -45.50 39.47
N GLY A 218 35.38 -45.87 38.31
CA GLY A 218 35.15 -47.28 37.95
C GLY A 218 36.46 -48.09 37.90
N TRP A 219 37.53 -47.51 37.36
CA TRP A 219 38.87 -48.09 37.35
C TRP A 219 39.44 -48.30 38.76
N TYR A 220 39.35 -47.27 39.61
CA TYR A 220 39.83 -47.31 40.99
C TYR A 220 39.11 -48.39 41.82
N LEU A 221 37.78 -48.48 41.70
CA LEU A 221 36.96 -49.45 42.44
C LEU A 221 37.14 -50.91 41.97
N GLY A 222 37.61 -51.15 40.75
CA GLY A 222 37.90 -52.50 40.24
C GLY A 222 39.18 -53.13 40.82
N GLY A 223 39.73 -52.59 41.90
CA GLY A 223 41.01 -52.91 42.52
C GLY A 223 41.24 -54.35 43.00
N GLY A 224 41.33 -55.36 42.14
CA GLY A 224 41.78 -56.71 42.52
C GLY A 224 42.13 -57.63 41.34
N SER A 225 43.20 -58.42 41.47
CA SER A 225 43.67 -59.35 40.43
C SER A 225 42.76 -60.57 40.29
N ALA A 226 41.76 -60.51 39.40
CA ALA A 226 40.83 -61.62 39.15
C ALA A 226 41.40 -62.74 38.24
N PRO A 227 41.02 -64.03 38.39
CA PRO A 227 41.48 -65.12 37.51
C PRO A 227 41.16 -64.90 36.02
N ARG A 228 42.03 -65.39 35.11
CA ARG A 228 42.02 -65.11 33.66
C ARG A 228 40.74 -65.52 32.90
N THR A 229 39.97 -66.50 33.37
CA THR A 229 38.90 -67.16 32.60
C THR A 229 37.54 -66.46 32.64
N GLY A 230 37.28 -65.58 33.63
CA GLY A 230 36.03 -64.80 33.73
C GLY A 230 36.06 -63.41 33.05
N ARG A 231 37.26 -62.96 32.63
CA ARG A 231 37.49 -61.57 32.15
C ARG A 231 36.90 -61.29 30.78
N TRP A 232 36.88 -62.29 29.88
CA TRP A 232 36.39 -62.10 28.51
C TRP A 232 34.89 -61.78 28.46
N ARG A 233 34.06 -62.53 29.19
CA ARG A 233 32.61 -62.31 29.22
C ARG A 233 32.26 -60.92 29.75
N GLN A 234 32.90 -60.46 30.84
CA GLN A 234 32.66 -59.13 31.41
C GLN A 234 33.09 -57.99 30.47
N ARG A 235 34.23 -58.14 29.78
CA ARG A 235 34.70 -57.14 28.81
C ARG A 235 33.81 -57.05 27.58
N VAL A 236 33.36 -58.20 27.04
CA VAL A 236 32.40 -58.23 25.93
C VAL A 236 31.09 -57.57 26.34
N THR A 237 30.56 -57.87 27.54
CA THR A 237 29.35 -57.21 28.04
C THR A 237 29.54 -55.70 28.15
N ALA A 238 30.63 -55.22 28.76
CA ALA A 238 30.90 -53.77 28.86
C ALA A 238 31.03 -53.11 27.48
N LEU A 239 31.72 -53.77 26.53
CA LEU A 239 31.87 -53.28 25.15
C LEU A 239 30.52 -53.23 24.41
N CYS A 240 29.67 -54.23 24.58
CA CYS A 240 28.33 -54.27 23.95
C CYS A 240 27.42 -53.11 24.39
N PHE A 241 27.66 -52.50 25.56
CA PHE A 241 26.92 -51.32 26.00
C PHE A 241 27.64 -50.01 25.69
N ALA A 242 28.96 -49.95 25.83
CA ALA A 242 29.73 -48.73 25.58
C ALA A 242 29.83 -48.39 24.08
N LEU A 243 30.06 -49.40 23.23
CA LEU A 243 30.29 -49.18 21.80
C LEU A 243 29.05 -48.58 21.09
N PRO A 244 27.80 -49.08 21.28
CA PRO A 244 26.64 -48.47 20.65
C PRO A 244 26.37 -47.04 21.11
N VAL A 245 26.60 -46.74 22.39
CA VAL A 245 26.43 -45.39 22.92
C VAL A 245 27.44 -44.41 22.30
N LEU A 246 28.72 -44.80 22.24
CA LEU A 246 29.76 -43.97 21.63
C LEU A 246 29.56 -43.80 20.12
N LEU A 247 29.17 -44.86 19.40
CA LEU A 247 28.83 -44.78 17.98
C LEU A 247 27.61 -43.89 17.73
N GLY A 248 26.57 -43.99 18.58
CA GLY A 248 25.41 -43.12 18.54
C GLY A 248 25.77 -41.65 18.73
N LEU A 249 26.62 -41.34 19.71
CA LEU A 249 27.11 -39.98 19.95
C LEU A 249 27.96 -39.45 18.77
N ALA A 250 28.84 -40.29 18.22
CA ALA A 250 29.65 -39.93 17.07
C ALA A 250 28.78 -39.66 15.82
N TYR A 251 27.75 -40.48 15.59
CA TYR A 251 26.77 -40.28 14.52
C TYR A 251 26.00 -38.98 14.69
N LEU A 252 25.47 -38.71 15.90
CA LEU A 252 24.76 -37.45 16.20
C LEU A 252 25.66 -36.23 15.99
N ARG A 253 26.94 -36.31 16.39
CA ARG A 253 27.89 -35.22 16.18
C ARG A 253 28.18 -34.99 14.69
N PHE A 254 28.28 -36.05 13.89
CA PHE A 254 28.48 -35.94 12.44
C PHE A 254 27.23 -35.37 11.74
N ASP A 255 26.03 -35.79 12.15
CA ASP A 255 24.77 -35.25 11.62
C ASP A 255 24.62 -33.76 11.97
N ALA A 256 24.92 -33.38 13.22
CA ALA A 256 24.95 -31.99 13.66
C ALA A 256 25.92 -31.11 12.84
N GLN A 257 27.11 -31.61 12.51
CA GLN A 257 28.05 -30.91 11.62
C GLN A 257 27.49 -30.72 10.21
N THR A 258 26.86 -31.77 9.66
CA THR A 258 26.25 -31.71 8.33
C THR A 258 25.09 -30.69 8.28
N ILE A 259 24.31 -30.60 9.36
CA ILE A 259 23.25 -29.60 9.51
C ILE A 259 23.83 -28.18 9.64
N ASP A 260 24.90 -28.00 10.43
CA ASP A 260 25.56 -26.69 10.58
C ASP A 260 26.13 -26.20 9.23
N ASP A 261 26.79 -27.08 8.47
CA ASP A 261 27.30 -26.75 7.15
C ASP A 261 26.19 -26.35 6.17
N ALA A 262 25.08 -27.07 6.17
CA ALA A 262 23.90 -26.74 5.38
C ALA A 262 23.28 -25.39 5.80
N LEU A 263 23.21 -25.12 7.10
CA LEU A 263 22.70 -23.85 7.63
C LEU A 263 23.63 -22.69 7.27
N MET A 264 24.94 -22.87 7.38
CA MET A 264 25.94 -21.88 7.01
C MET A 264 25.99 -21.63 5.51
N ALA A 265 25.77 -22.65 4.67
CA ALA A 265 25.59 -22.50 3.23
C ALA A 265 24.33 -21.67 2.93
N ALA A 266 23.19 -22.05 3.52
CA ALA A 266 21.94 -21.33 3.32
C ALA A 266 22.02 -19.85 3.77
N ARG A 267 22.72 -19.56 4.87
CA ARG A 267 22.98 -18.18 5.32
C ARG A 267 23.86 -17.41 4.33
N ARG A 268 24.94 -18.03 3.82
CA ARG A 268 25.82 -17.43 2.80
C ARG A 268 25.06 -17.09 1.52
N ASP A 269 24.11 -17.94 1.14
CA ASP A 269 23.28 -17.77 -0.07
C ASP A 269 22.02 -16.90 0.17
N GLY A 270 21.75 -16.54 1.43
CA GLY A 270 20.56 -15.80 1.83
C GLY A 270 19.25 -16.57 1.65
N ASP A 271 19.30 -17.91 1.58
CA ASP A 271 18.15 -18.77 1.28
C ASP A 271 17.44 -19.24 2.55
N CYS A 272 16.37 -18.53 2.92
CA CYS A 272 15.55 -18.90 4.06
C CYS A 272 14.73 -20.18 3.88
N ALA A 273 14.45 -20.62 2.65
CA ALA A 273 13.76 -21.88 2.43
C ALA A 273 14.72 -23.05 2.70
N ALA A 274 15.95 -22.96 2.19
CA ALA A 274 17.02 -23.93 2.48
C ALA A 274 17.37 -23.94 3.97
N ALA A 275 17.49 -22.77 4.60
CA ALA A 275 17.76 -22.67 6.04
C ALA A 275 16.64 -23.33 6.86
N ARG A 276 15.36 -23.09 6.52
CA ARG A 276 14.23 -23.75 7.21
C ARG A 276 14.22 -25.27 7.00
N ALA A 277 14.55 -25.74 5.79
CA ALA A 277 14.65 -27.17 5.52
C ALA A 277 15.73 -27.84 6.38
N ALA A 278 16.89 -27.19 6.54
CA ALA A 278 17.95 -27.63 7.45
C ALA A 278 17.48 -27.61 8.92
N LEU A 279 16.81 -26.54 9.36
CA LEU A 279 16.29 -26.39 10.73
C LEU A 279 15.24 -27.44 11.10
N HIS A 280 14.47 -27.96 10.14
CA HIS A 280 13.48 -29.01 10.39
C HIS A 280 14.12 -30.39 10.65
N ARG A 281 15.40 -30.57 10.31
CA ARG A 281 16.15 -31.79 10.62
C ARG A 281 16.67 -31.83 12.05
N ILE A 282 16.76 -30.67 12.72
CA ILE A 282 17.24 -30.57 14.09
C ILE A 282 16.24 -31.24 15.04
N GLY A 283 16.65 -32.38 15.59
CA GLY A 283 15.90 -33.13 16.59
C GLY A 283 16.39 -32.88 18.02
N PHE A 284 15.77 -33.59 18.97
CA PHE A 284 16.21 -33.57 20.37
C PHE A 284 17.65 -34.09 20.55
N GLY A 285 18.10 -35.02 19.68
CA GLY A 285 19.46 -35.57 19.70
C GLY A 285 20.54 -34.53 19.37
N ASP A 286 20.27 -33.62 18.45
CA ASP A 286 21.19 -32.54 18.09
C ASP A 286 21.29 -31.50 19.21
N ALA A 287 20.16 -31.19 19.84
CA ALA A 287 20.12 -30.28 20.97
C ALA A 287 20.91 -30.77 22.19
N LEU A 288 21.06 -32.10 22.34
CA LEU A 288 21.87 -32.73 23.38
C LEU A 288 23.37 -32.73 23.05
N THR A 289 23.74 -32.74 21.77
CA THR A 289 25.12 -33.00 21.32
C THR A 289 25.84 -31.77 20.78
N ASP A 290 25.12 -30.69 20.46
CA ASP A 290 25.69 -29.40 20.05
C ASP A 290 24.79 -28.23 20.51
N ALA A 291 24.98 -27.79 21.77
CA ALA A 291 24.17 -26.71 22.33
C ALA A 291 24.37 -25.37 21.59
N PRO A 292 25.59 -24.95 21.19
CA PRO A 292 25.81 -23.73 20.41
C PRO A 292 25.13 -23.72 19.03
N LEU A 293 25.02 -24.87 18.37
CA LEU A 293 24.27 -25.01 17.11
C LEU A 293 22.79 -24.60 17.31
N THR A 294 22.17 -24.97 18.43
CA THR A 294 20.75 -24.64 18.68
C THR A 294 20.50 -23.14 18.82
N VAL A 295 21.41 -22.40 19.45
CA VAL A 295 21.30 -20.93 19.59
C VAL A 295 21.41 -20.27 18.22
N ARG A 296 22.41 -20.67 17.41
CA ARG A 296 22.57 -20.18 16.03
C ARG A 296 21.36 -20.55 15.16
N ALA A 297 20.82 -21.76 15.33
CA ALA A 297 19.63 -22.21 14.64
C ALA A 297 18.39 -21.34 14.99
N ASP A 298 18.21 -21.02 16.27
CA ASP A 298 17.12 -20.15 16.74
C ASP A 298 17.24 -18.72 16.20
N ASP A 299 18.47 -18.16 16.17
CA ASP A 299 18.74 -16.85 15.56
C ASP A 299 18.40 -16.84 14.07
N THR A 300 18.80 -17.86 13.33
CA THR A 300 18.45 -17.99 11.89
C THR A 300 16.95 -18.08 11.69
N ARG A 301 16.27 -18.86 12.53
CA ARG A 301 14.81 -19.00 12.47
C ARG A 301 14.14 -17.65 12.71
N SER A 302 14.61 -16.90 13.69
CA SER A 302 14.13 -15.55 14.00
C SER A 302 14.38 -14.59 12.84
N ALA A 303 15.61 -14.55 12.30
CA ALA A 303 15.99 -13.73 11.16
C ALA A 303 15.11 -14.03 9.94
N CYS A 304 15.00 -15.29 9.54
CA CYS A 304 14.21 -15.69 8.39
C CYS A 304 12.73 -15.37 8.53
N ARG A 305 12.15 -15.55 9.72
CA ARG A 305 10.76 -15.15 9.99
C ARG A 305 10.57 -13.64 9.85
N ARG A 306 11.48 -12.83 10.42
CA ARG A 306 11.42 -11.36 10.36
C ARG A 306 11.62 -10.85 8.92
N VAL A 307 12.62 -11.35 8.20
CA VAL A 307 12.84 -11.00 6.78
C VAL A 307 11.65 -11.40 5.90
N THR A 308 11.01 -12.54 6.16
CA THR A 308 9.80 -12.96 5.44
C THR A 308 8.65 -11.98 5.69
N ALA A 309 8.42 -11.59 6.95
CA ALA A 309 7.39 -10.61 7.30
C ALA A 309 7.68 -9.24 6.66
N ALA A 310 8.94 -8.78 6.71
CA ALA A 310 9.38 -7.56 6.04
C ALA A 310 9.16 -7.63 4.52
N SER A 311 9.49 -8.75 3.89
CA SER A 311 9.28 -8.98 2.45
C SER A 311 7.80 -8.98 2.06
N VAL A 312 6.91 -9.44 2.93
CA VAL A 312 5.45 -9.31 2.73
C VAL A 312 5.02 -7.85 2.79
N ALA A 313 5.52 -7.08 3.76
CA ALA A 313 5.24 -5.65 3.85
C ALA A 313 5.75 -4.88 2.63
N LEU A 314 6.99 -5.13 2.19
CA LEU A 314 7.57 -4.55 0.98
C LEU A 314 6.76 -4.88 -0.28
N ARG A 315 6.32 -6.14 -0.46
CA ARG A 315 5.44 -6.53 -1.58
C ARG A 315 4.06 -5.90 -1.50
N ARG A 316 3.56 -5.57 -0.31
CA ARG A 316 2.33 -4.77 -0.17
C ARG A 316 2.59 -3.35 -0.65
N GLY A 317 3.67 -2.73 -0.19
CA GLY A 317 4.12 -1.41 -0.63
C GLY A 317 4.26 -1.31 -2.16
N LEU A 318 4.89 -2.30 -2.81
CA LEU A 318 4.99 -2.36 -4.29
C LEU A 318 3.63 -2.44 -5.01
N ARG A 319 2.61 -3.03 -4.39
CA ARG A 319 1.30 -3.24 -5.01
C ARG A 319 0.32 -2.10 -4.76
N SER A 320 0.50 -1.32 -3.70
CA SER A 320 -0.45 -0.27 -3.32
C SER A 320 0.17 1.12 -3.12
N ALA A 321 1.50 1.28 -3.30
CA ALA A 321 2.24 2.47 -2.88
C ALA A 321 2.01 2.83 -1.39
N ASP A 322 1.73 1.83 -0.56
CA ASP A 322 1.56 2.01 0.89
C ASP A 322 2.92 2.30 1.54
N THR A 323 3.16 3.57 1.86
CA THR A 323 4.41 4.04 2.47
C THR A 323 4.61 3.51 3.89
N ASP A 324 3.55 3.20 4.62
CA ASP A 324 3.65 2.60 5.96
C ASP A 324 4.09 1.14 5.86
N ALA A 325 3.62 0.42 4.84
CA ALA A 325 4.09 -0.93 4.56
C ALA A 325 5.55 -0.93 4.08
N LEU A 326 5.96 0.08 3.29
CA LEU A 326 7.37 0.26 2.93
C LEU A 326 8.24 0.53 4.16
N ALA A 327 7.82 1.45 5.03
CA ALA A 327 8.52 1.76 6.28
C ALA A 327 8.66 0.52 7.17
N LYS A 328 7.55 -0.17 7.46
CA LYS A 328 7.56 -1.44 8.23
C LYS A 328 8.47 -2.49 7.60
N GLY A 329 8.51 -2.57 6.27
CA GLY A 329 9.40 -3.47 5.55
C GLY A 329 10.87 -3.13 5.77
N PHE A 330 11.27 -1.87 5.54
CA PHE A 330 12.65 -1.42 5.73
C PHE A 330 13.08 -1.48 7.21
N ASP A 331 12.22 -1.08 8.14
CA ASP A 331 12.49 -1.17 9.59
C ASP A 331 12.67 -2.63 10.03
N GLY A 332 11.85 -3.55 9.49
CA GLY A 332 11.99 -4.97 9.75
C GLY A 332 13.31 -5.55 9.24
N LEU A 333 13.79 -5.09 8.07
CA LEU A 333 15.10 -5.46 7.55
C LEU A 333 16.25 -4.85 8.38
N ALA A 334 16.14 -3.58 8.75
CA ALA A 334 17.13 -2.88 9.58
C ALA A 334 17.26 -3.54 10.97
N GLY A 335 16.14 -3.92 11.58
CA GLY A 335 16.13 -4.65 12.84
C GLY A 335 16.86 -5.99 12.78
N VAL A 336 16.81 -6.70 11.65
CA VAL A 336 17.58 -7.94 11.47
C VAL A 336 19.08 -7.64 11.37
N LEU A 337 19.47 -6.59 10.64
CA LEU A 337 20.88 -6.19 10.54
C LEU A 337 21.45 -5.74 11.89
N HIS A 338 20.63 -5.10 12.74
CA HIS A 338 21.07 -4.60 14.03
C HIS A 338 21.11 -5.69 15.12
N GLU A 339 20.06 -6.51 15.22
CA GLU A 339 19.89 -7.47 16.32
C GLU A 339 20.50 -8.85 16.03
N LEU A 340 20.68 -9.23 14.75
CA LEU A 340 21.06 -10.59 14.36
C LEU A 340 22.25 -10.57 13.37
N PRO A 341 23.48 -10.28 13.86
CA PRO A 341 24.66 -10.17 13.00
C PRO A 341 24.92 -11.45 12.19
N GLY A 342 25.46 -11.31 10.98
CA GLY A 342 25.76 -12.42 10.06
C GLY A 342 24.61 -12.85 9.15
N HIS A 343 23.49 -12.11 9.14
CA HIS A 343 22.33 -12.36 8.27
C HIS A 343 22.20 -11.36 7.10
N ASP A 344 23.26 -10.61 6.81
CA ASP A 344 23.30 -9.56 5.78
C ASP A 344 22.85 -10.08 4.41
N LYS A 345 23.27 -11.29 4.03
CA LYS A 345 22.91 -11.92 2.75
C LYS A 345 21.43 -12.26 2.63
N VAL A 346 20.79 -12.63 3.73
CA VAL A 346 19.34 -12.88 3.78
C VAL A 346 18.58 -11.58 3.54
N VAL A 347 19.01 -10.49 4.18
CA VAL A 347 18.45 -9.14 4.00
C VAL A 347 18.71 -8.63 2.58
N ASP A 348 19.92 -8.82 2.07
CA ASP A 348 20.35 -8.43 0.72
C ASP A 348 19.49 -9.08 -0.37
N ARG A 349 19.19 -10.37 -0.24
CA ARG A 349 18.32 -11.09 -1.17
C ARG A 349 16.90 -10.53 -1.15
N ALA A 350 16.34 -10.26 0.03
CA ALA A 350 15.01 -9.68 0.18
C ALA A 350 14.94 -8.26 -0.42
N LEU A 351 15.93 -7.42 -0.14
CA LEU A 351 16.03 -6.08 -0.72
C LEU A 351 16.17 -6.15 -2.25
N THR A 352 17.01 -7.05 -2.77
CA THR A 352 17.19 -7.23 -4.21
C THR A 352 15.88 -7.63 -4.89
N ALA A 353 15.12 -8.55 -4.31
CA ALA A 353 13.82 -8.95 -4.84
C ALA A 353 12.81 -7.80 -4.84
N PHE A 354 12.81 -6.96 -3.80
CA PHE A 354 11.99 -5.74 -3.77
C PHE A 354 12.41 -4.74 -4.85
N LEU A 355 13.70 -4.46 -4.98
CA LEU A 355 14.22 -3.50 -5.96
C LEU A 355 14.04 -3.98 -7.41
N ALA A 356 14.10 -5.30 -7.65
CA ALA A 356 13.79 -5.90 -8.94
C ALA A 356 12.31 -5.75 -9.35
N GLY A 357 11.42 -5.45 -8.40
CA GLY A 357 10.02 -5.13 -8.66
C GLY A 357 9.79 -3.69 -9.14
N LEU A 358 10.85 -2.88 -9.30
CA LEU A 358 10.77 -1.51 -9.82
C LEU A 358 11.32 -1.44 -11.26
N PRO A 359 10.69 -0.68 -12.18
CA PRO A 359 9.43 0.03 -12.00
C PRO A 359 8.22 -0.92 -11.91
N THR A 360 7.14 -0.49 -11.26
CA THR A 360 5.86 -1.21 -11.30
C THR A 360 5.11 -0.88 -12.60
N HIS A 361 4.06 -1.64 -12.94
CA HIS A 361 3.23 -1.35 -14.11
C HIS A 361 2.51 0.01 -14.04
N ASP A 362 2.29 0.53 -12.84
CA ASP A 362 1.66 1.82 -12.60
C ASP A 362 2.75 2.89 -12.42
N ALA A 363 2.75 3.88 -13.31
CA ALA A 363 3.75 4.95 -13.28
C ALA A 363 3.62 5.83 -12.02
N CYS A 364 2.39 6.13 -11.57
CA CYS A 364 2.16 6.91 -10.36
C CYS A 364 2.58 6.17 -9.10
N ARG A 365 2.26 4.87 -9.02
CA ARG A 365 2.72 4.03 -7.92
C ARG A 365 4.25 3.98 -7.85
N THR A 366 4.90 3.83 -9.00
CA THR A 366 6.37 3.84 -9.07
C THR A 366 6.92 5.18 -8.63
N ALA A 367 6.33 6.30 -9.05
CA ALA A 367 6.73 7.64 -8.63
C ALA A 367 6.66 7.80 -7.11
N ASP A 368 5.54 7.40 -6.49
CA ASP A 368 5.35 7.45 -5.02
C ASP A 368 6.37 6.60 -4.26
N ILE A 369 6.62 5.37 -4.72
CA ILE A 369 7.65 4.50 -4.12
C ILE A 369 9.03 5.13 -4.24
N THR A 370 9.39 5.68 -5.41
CA THR A 370 10.70 6.33 -5.60
C THR A 370 10.85 7.61 -4.80
N ASP A 371 9.76 8.33 -4.54
CA ASP A 371 9.76 9.52 -3.69
C ASP A 371 9.99 9.16 -2.22
N TRP A 372 9.29 8.13 -1.75
CA TRP A 372 9.50 7.60 -0.41
C TRP A 372 10.93 7.08 -0.22
N LEU A 373 11.45 6.31 -1.18
CA LEU A 373 12.84 5.80 -1.15
C LEU A 373 13.87 6.93 -1.13
N ARG A 374 13.63 8.03 -1.85
CA ARG A 374 14.50 9.21 -1.85
C ARG A 374 14.45 9.96 -0.51
N ALA A 375 13.27 10.08 0.09
CA ALA A 375 13.06 10.80 1.35
C ALA A 375 13.57 10.03 2.57
N ARG A 376 13.76 8.71 2.46
CA ARG A 376 14.24 7.87 3.56
C ARG A 376 15.60 8.35 4.08
N LYS A 377 15.72 8.46 5.40
CA LYS A 377 17.00 8.72 6.08
C LYS A 377 17.96 7.54 5.84
N ARG A 378 19.18 7.85 5.39
CA ARG A 378 20.25 6.86 5.24
C ARG A 378 20.68 6.35 6.61
N ASP A 379 20.83 5.04 6.72
CA ASP A 379 21.23 4.32 7.92
C ASP A 379 22.64 3.70 7.80
N HIS A 380 23.34 3.97 6.68
CA HIS A 380 24.67 3.45 6.38
C HIS A 380 24.74 1.92 6.36
N THR A 381 23.61 1.28 6.07
CA THR A 381 23.51 -0.16 5.89
C THR A 381 23.36 -0.51 4.40
N LEU A 382 23.30 -1.80 4.08
CA LEU A 382 23.03 -2.27 2.72
C LEU A 382 21.66 -1.80 2.18
N LEU A 383 20.74 -1.33 3.04
CA LEU A 383 19.46 -0.75 2.65
C LEU A 383 19.60 0.56 1.86
N ASP A 384 20.73 1.26 2.00
CA ASP A 384 21.04 2.47 1.23
C ASP A 384 21.24 2.21 -0.27
N ARG A 385 21.42 0.94 -0.68
CA ARG A 385 21.52 0.57 -2.09
C ARG A 385 20.26 0.96 -2.89
N SER A 386 19.10 1.09 -2.25
CA SER A 386 17.88 1.57 -2.91
C SER A 386 18.07 2.93 -3.60
N ALA A 387 18.95 3.79 -3.08
CA ALA A 387 19.30 5.07 -3.68
C ALA A 387 19.95 4.95 -5.07
N THR A 388 20.49 3.79 -5.42
CA THR A 388 21.09 3.54 -6.76
C THR A 388 20.04 3.18 -7.82
N VAL A 389 18.87 2.69 -7.40
CA VAL A 389 17.77 2.28 -8.30
C VAL A 389 16.85 3.44 -8.61
N VAL A 390 16.62 4.33 -7.62
CA VAL A 390 15.72 5.48 -7.74
C VAL A 390 16.01 6.34 -8.99
N PRO A 391 17.25 6.76 -9.30
CA PRO A 391 17.53 7.58 -10.47
C PRO A 391 17.23 6.90 -11.82
N ARG A 392 17.19 5.57 -11.87
CA ARG A 392 16.89 4.81 -13.09
C ARG A 392 15.38 4.66 -13.32
N ALA A 393 14.62 4.48 -12.23
CA ALA A 393 13.18 4.22 -12.30
C ALA A 393 12.33 5.49 -12.24
N ALA A 394 12.73 6.49 -11.43
CA ALA A 394 11.90 7.65 -11.13
C ALA A 394 11.60 8.55 -12.35
N PRO A 395 12.55 8.84 -13.27
CA PRO A 395 12.27 9.81 -14.34
C PRO A 395 11.13 9.39 -15.27
N ALA A 396 11.12 8.12 -15.71
CA ALA A 396 10.04 7.58 -16.53
C ALA A 396 8.71 7.52 -15.77
N ALA A 397 8.76 7.16 -14.48
CA ALA A 397 7.58 7.08 -13.61
C ALA A 397 6.95 8.46 -13.37
N LEU A 398 7.76 9.50 -13.12
CA LEU A 398 7.27 10.87 -12.91
C LEU A 398 6.58 11.43 -14.16
N LEU A 399 7.19 11.22 -15.34
CA LEU A 399 6.57 11.61 -16.61
C LEU A 399 5.26 10.84 -16.84
N GLY A 400 5.30 9.51 -16.79
CA GLY A 400 4.12 8.67 -17.06
C GLY A 400 2.99 8.90 -16.06
N CYS A 401 3.31 9.20 -14.80
CA CYS A 401 2.31 9.60 -13.82
C CYS A 401 1.68 10.96 -14.16
N GLY A 402 2.51 11.93 -14.58
CA GLY A 402 2.03 13.20 -15.08
C GLY A 402 1.07 13.03 -16.26
N ASP A 403 1.40 12.16 -17.21
CA ASP A 403 0.57 11.89 -18.39
C ASP A 403 -0.76 11.22 -18.01
N SER A 404 -0.73 10.25 -17.09
CA SER A 404 -1.95 9.61 -16.56
C SER A 404 -2.84 10.62 -15.84
N LEU A 405 -2.27 11.45 -14.96
CA LEU A 405 -3.01 12.49 -14.25
C LEU A 405 -3.59 13.54 -15.21
N MET A 406 -2.87 13.90 -16.27
CA MET A 406 -3.42 14.73 -17.34
C MET A 406 -4.61 14.04 -18.02
N SER A 407 -4.53 12.75 -18.28
CA SER A 407 -5.62 12.04 -18.96
C SER A 407 -6.88 11.93 -18.08
N ASP A 408 -6.70 11.86 -16.76
CA ASP A 408 -7.76 11.84 -15.74
C ASP A 408 -8.39 13.21 -15.42
N GLY A 409 -7.95 14.30 -16.06
CA GLY A 409 -8.41 15.65 -15.71
C GLY A 409 -7.79 16.26 -14.46
N LYS A 410 -6.75 15.63 -13.90
CA LYS A 410 -6.08 16.07 -12.66
C LYS A 410 -4.88 16.95 -12.99
N TRP A 411 -5.13 18.12 -13.56
CA TRP A 411 -4.11 19.01 -14.13
C TRP A 411 -3.07 19.50 -13.11
N ALA A 412 -3.51 19.98 -11.95
CA ALA A 412 -2.61 20.50 -10.92
C ALA A 412 -1.68 19.41 -10.34
N PRO A 413 -2.18 18.21 -9.97
CA PRO A 413 -1.33 17.06 -9.65
C PRO A 413 -0.36 16.68 -10.78
N ALA A 414 -0.82 16.65 -12.04
CA ALA A 414 0.05 16.33 -13.17
C ALA A 414 1.21 17.32 -13.32
N LYS A 415 0.90 18.62 -13.27
CA LYS A 415 1.88 19.71 -13.29
C LYS A 415 2.92 19.57 -12.18
N LYS A 416 2.50 19.16 -10.97
CA LYS A 416 3.42 18.88 -9.85
C LYS A 416 4.42 17.77 -10.21
N ARG A 417 3.96 16.67 -10.83
CA ARG A 417 4.84 15.55 -11.25
C ARG A 417 5.83 15.94 -12.33
N TYR A 418 5.40 16.70 -13.34
CA TYR A 418 6.32 17.21 -14.36
C TYR A 418 7.38 18.15 -13.77
N ARG A 419 6.98 19.07 -12.89
CA ARG A 419 7.94 19.97 -12.20
C ARG A 419 8.93 19.21 -11.35
N GLN A 420 8.47 18.15 -10.69
CA GLN A 420 9.32 17.27 -9.91
C GLN A 420 10.37 16.56 -10.77
N LEU A 421 10.01 16.11 -11.97
CA LEU A 421 10.99 15.57 -12.93
C LEU A 421 12.07 16.61 -13.25
N LEU A 422 11.66 17.84 -13.57
CA LEU A 422 12.58 18.92 -13.93
C LEU A 422 13.50 19.34 -12.78
N SER A 423 13.01 19.31 -11.54
CA SER A 423 13.80 19.72 -10.38
C SER A 423 14.76 18.64 -9.90
N GLN A 424 14.35 17.37 -9.96
CA GLN A 424 15.15 16.25 -9.45
C GLN A 424 16.06 15.63 -10.51
N TYR A 425 15.73 15.78 -11.80
CA TYR A 425 16.42 15.17 -12.93
C TYR A 425 16.54 16.15 -14.12
N PRO A 426 17.25 17.29 -13.95
CA PRO A 426 17.31 18.34 -14.96
C PRO A 426 17.97 17.91 -16.28
N ASP A 427 18.85 16.90 -16.23
CA ASP A 427 19.60 16.40 -17.40
C ASP A 427 18.93 15.17 -18.06
N ASP A 428 17.76 14.72 -17.58
CA ASP A 428 17.07 13.57 -18.17
C ASP A 428 16.47 13.94 -19.55
N PRO A 429 16.58 13.05 -20.56
CA PRO A 429 16.08 13.33 -21.91
C PRO A 429 14.57 13.59 -21.98
N ARG A 430 13.79 13.20 -20.96
CA ARG A 430 12.34 13.42 -20.88
C ARG A 430 11.95 14.83 -20.41
N THR A 431 12.91 15.66 -19.99
CA THR A 431 12.64 17.02 -19.49
C THR A 431 11.92 17.89 -20.52
N GLY A 432 12.19 17.72 -21.82
CA GLY A 432 11.46 18.40 -22.90
C GLY A 432 9.95 18.06 -22.90
N GLN A 433 9.61 16.79 -22.71
CA GLN A 433 8.22 16.32 -22.64
C GLN A 433 7.53 16.83 -21.37
N ALA A 434 8.21 16.82 -20.23
CA ALA A 434 7.65 17.38 -18.99
C ALA A 434 7.41 18.89 -19.08
N ARG A 435 8.27 19.67 -19.75
CA ARG A 435 8.02 21.11 -19.99
C ARG A 435 6.75 21.31 -20.84
N ALA A 436 6.60 20.55 -21.91
CA ALA A 436 5.38 20.57 -22.72
C ALA A 436 4.13 20.16 -21.91
N GLY A 437 4.27 19.15 -21.05
CA GLY A 437 3.23 18.71 -20.12
C GLY A 437 2.81 19.81 -19.13
N ILE A 438 3.76 20.57 -18.57
CA ILE A 438 3.46 21.73 -17.71
C ILE A 438 2.68 22.78 -18.47
N THR A 439 3.14 23.17 -19.67
CA THR A 439 2.42 24.16 -20.50
C THR A 439 1.00 23.69 -20.82
N LYS A 440 0.82 22.40 -21.14
CA LYS A 440 -0.52 21.85 -21.39
C LYS A 440 -1.39 21.87 -20.12
N ALA A 441 -0.81 21.54 -18.97
CA ALA A 441 -1.52 21.57 -17.69
C ALA A 441 -1.92 23.00 -17.30
N ASP A 442 -1.06 24.00 -17.53
CA ASP A 442 -1.34 25.41 -17.29
C ASP A 442 -2.57 25.88 -18.07
N LYS A 443 -2.60 25.60 -19.38
CA LYS A 443 -3.74 25.93 -20.24
C LYS A 443 -5.05 25.29 -19.77
N LYS A 444 -4.98 24.05 -19.27
CA LYS A 444 -6.15 23.34 -18.75
C LYS A 444 -6.61 23.87 -17.39
N ILE A 445 -5.68 24.25 -16.52
CA ILE A 445 -6.01 24.92 -15.25
C ILE A 445 -6.68 26.27 -15.51
N GLU A 446 -6.17 27.05 -16.47
CA GLU A 446 -6.78 28.31 -16.88
C GLU A 446 -8.20 28.10 -17.44
N LEU A 447 -8.39 27.10 -18.29
CA LEU A 447 -9.72 26.76 -18.82
C LEU A 447 -10.71 26.36 -17.71
N ASP A 448 -10.31 25.46 -16.81
CA ASP A 448 -11.15 25.02 -15.69
C ASP A 448 -11.55 26.20 -14.77
N HIS A 449 -10.63 27.15 -14.55
CA HIS A 449 -10.93 28.36 -13.78
C HIS A 449 -12.00 29.21 -14.46
N ILE A 450 -11.87 29.42 -15.77
CA ILE A 450 -12.85 30.16 -16.56
C ILE A 450 -14.21 29.45 -16.55
N ASP A 451 -14.23 28.13 -16.73
CA ASP A 451 -15.45 27.33 -16.67
C ASP A 451 -16.13 27.44 -15.29
N SER A 452 -15.34 27.50 -14.20
CA SER A 452 -15.84 27.78 -12.85
C SER A 452 -16.49 29.16 -12.75
N LEU A 453 -15.86 30.21 -13.30
CA LEU A 453 -16.44 31.56 -13.31
C LEU A 453 -17.71 31.66 -14.16
N LEU A 454 -17.80 30.87 -15.24
CA LEU A 454 -18.97 30.81 -16.11
C LEU A 454 -20.12 30.00 -15.50
N SER A 455 -19.81 29.03 -14.63
CA SER A 455 -20.79 28.18 -13.96
C SER A 455 -21.27 28.75 -12.62
N GLY A 456 -20.44 29.53 -11.93
CA GLY A 456 -20.80 30.23 -10.69
C GLY A 456 -21.81 31.33 -10.96
N SER A 457 -22.83 31.48 -10.12
CA SER A 457 -23.90 32.47 -10.30
C SER A 457 -23.87 33.56 -9.24
N THR A 458 -24.19 34.78 -9.67
CA THR A 458 -24.28 35.98 -8.84
C THR A 458 -25.72 36.24 -8.40
N ALA A 459 -25.93 37.20 -7.49
CA ALA A 459 -27.26 37.51 -6.96
C ALA A 459 -28.30 37.94 -8.03
N ASN A 460 -27.82 38.45 -9.17
CA ASN A 460 -28.63 38.84 -10.33
C ASN A 460 -28.71 37.74 -11.41
N GLY A 461 -28.37 36.49 -11.07
CA GLY A 461 -28.47 35.33 -11.98
C GLY A 461 -27.39 35.26 -13.06
N TRP A 462 -26.48 36.23 -13.13
CA TRP A 462 -25.37 36.22 -14.08
C TRP A 462 -24.22 35.33 -13.60
N PRO A 463 -23.41 34.79 -14.52
CA PRO A 463 -22.14 34.19 -14.16
C PRO A 463 -21.24 35.14 -13.37
N GLU A 464 -20.42 34.61 -12.46
CA GLU A 464 -19.36 35.39 -11.78
C GLU A 464 -18.44 36.09 -12.80
N TYR A 465 -18.16 35.42 -13.93
CA TYR A 465 -17.41 35.97 -15.04
C TYR A 465 -17.95 37.32 -15.54
N CYS A 466 -19.27 37.53 -15.53
CA CYS A 466 -19.89 38.79 -15.99
C CYS A 466 -19.58 39.98 -15.08
N THR A 467 -19.19 39.73 -13.83
CA THR A 467 -18.85 40.76 -12.85
C THR A 467 -17.34 40.99 -12.74
N GLY A 468 -16.55 39.94 -12.91
CA GLY A 468 -15.09 39.98 -12.92
C GLY A 468 -14.54 39.18 -14.09
N PRO A 469 -14.59 39.70 -15.34
CA PRO A 469 -14.14 38.96 -16.50
C PRO A 469 -12.63 38.75 -16.45
N GLU A 470 -12.22 37.49 -16.63
CA GLU A 470 -10.82 37.12 -16.72
C GLU A 470 -10.45 36.77 -18.16
N LYS A 471 -9.17 36.95 -18.50
CA LYS A 471 -8.68 36.63 -19.85
C LYS A 471 -8.40 35.13 -19.98
N TYR A 472 -8.73 34.55 -21.12
CA TYR A 472 -8.32 33.21 -21.51
C TYR A 472 -7.55 33.23 -22.83
N PRO A 473 -6.20 33.35 -22.82
CA PRO A 473 -5.41 33.62 -24.02
C PRO A 473 -5.55 32.59 -25.15
N ASP A 474 -5.94 31.37 -24.82
CA ASP A 474 -6.16 30.27 -25.78
C ASP A 474 -7.57 30.23 -26.38
N ALA A 475 -8.47 31.14 -25.96
CA ALA A 475 -9.80 31.27 -26.54
C ALA A 475 -9.75 31.57 -28.05
N THR A 476 -10.85 31.22 -28.73
CA THR A 476 -11.04 31.58 -30.14
C THR A 476 -10.97 33.09 -30.30
N ARG A 477 -10.11 33.57 -31.20
CA ARG A 477 -9.97 35.01 -31.47
C ARG A 477 -11.24 35.54 -32.13
N SER A 478 -11.73 36.69 -31.68
CA SER A 478 -12.78 37.43 -32.38
C SER A 478 -12.31 37.84 -33.78
N ARG A 479 -13.13 37.61 -34.81
CA ARG A 479 -12.82 37.93 -36.22
C ARG A 479 -13.94 38.79 -36.81
N HIS A 480 -13.62 39.45 -37.92
CA HIS A 480 -14.63 40.03 -38.79
C HIS A 480 -15.59 38.94 -39.28
N GLY A 481 -16.89 39.24 -39.25
CA GLY A 481 -17.97 38.28 -39.48
C GLY A 481 -18.62 37.78 -38.20
N THR A 482 -19.26 36.61 -38.29
CA THR A 482 -20.03 36.00 -37.19
C THR A 482 -19.11 35.32 -36.18
N ASN A 483 -19.15 35.78 -34.93
CA ASN A 483 -18.42 35.19 -33.83
C ASN A 483 -19.30 34.19 -33.05
N ARG A 484 -18.69 33.15 -32.47
CA ARG A 484 -19.38 32.23 -31.57
C ARG A 484 -19.46 32.86 -30.18
N VAL A 485 -20.65 32.89 -29.62
CA VAL A 485 -20.95 33.57 -28.36
C VAL A 485 -21.58 32.59 -27.37
N MET A 486 -21.14 32.65 -26.12
CA MET A 486 -21.87 32.04 -25.00
C MET A 486 -22.82 33.08 -24.42
N PHE A 487 -24.11 32.82 -24.50
CA PHE A 487 -25.15 33.70 -23.96
C PHE A 487 -25.53 33.24 -22.55
N PHE A 488 -25.62 34.20 -21.63
CA PHE A 488 -26.07 33.96 -20.27
C PHE A 488 -27.20 34.94 -19.92
N GLY A 489 -28.36 34.39 -19.56
CA GLY A 489 -29.56 35.15 -19.26
C GLY A 489 -30.40 35.46 -20.52
N GLY A 490 -31.64 35.90 -20.28
CA GLY A 490 -32.59 36.24 -21.34
C GLY A 490 -32.98 35.06 -22.22
N ASP A 491 -33.09 33.86 -21.65
CA ASP A 491 -33.25 32.58 -22.36
C ASP A 491 -34.47 32.55 -23.31
N ASP A 492 -35.54 33.28 -22.96
CA ASP A 492 -36.74 33.48 -23.80
C ASP A 492 -36.43 34.12 -25.17
N TYR A 493 -35.28 34.78 -25.28
CA TYR A 493 -34.77 35.47 -26.45
C TYR A 493 -33.51 34.82 -27.01
N THR A 494 -32.52 34.55 -26.15
CA THR A 494 -31.21 34.00 -26.57
C THR A 494 -31.35 32.56 -27.07
N GLY A 495 -32.27 31.77 -26.52
CA GLY A 495 -32.57 30.41 -26.99
C GLY A 495 -33.12 30.35 -28.43
N LYS A 496 -33.67 31.45 -28.94
CA LYS A 496 -34.19 31.57 -30.32
C LYS A 496 -33.14 32.04 -31.34
N LEU A 497 -31.91 32.34 -30.89
CA LEU A 497 -30.84 32.77 -31.79
C LEU A 497 -30.32 31.60 -32.64
N PRO A 498 -29.80 31.86 -33.84
CA PRO A 498 -29.26 30.81 -34.70
C PRO A 498 -28.16 30.00 -33.99
N ALA A 499 -28.21 28.67 -34.09
CA ALA A 499 -27.20 27.80 -33.53
C ALA A 499 -25.78 28.08 -34.09
N SER A 500 -25.64 28.77 -35.22
CA SER A 500 -24.35 29.21 -35.78
C SER A 500 -23.71 30.37 -35.02
N TRP A 501 -24.48 31.09 -34.19
CA TRP A 501 -24.01 32.22 -33.39
C TRP A 501 -23.66 31.79 -31.96
N GLN A 502 -24.23 30.66 -31.52
CA GLN A 502 -24.13 30.20 -30.14
C GLN A 502 -23.10 29.08 -29.97
N THR A 503 -22.59 28.94 -28.75
CA THR A 503 -21.82 27.78 -28.29
C THR A 503 -21.98 27.64 -26.78
N ASP A 504 -21.89 26.42 -26.30
CA ASP A 504 -21.82 26.01 -24.89
C ASP A 504 -20.38 25.66 -24.48
N ASP A 505 -19.50 25.50 -25.45
CA ASP A 505 -18.09 25.15 -25.25
C ASP A 505 -17.22 26.42 -25.21
N THR A 506 -16.62 26.64 -24.04
CA THR A 506 -15.68 27.74 -23.74
C THR A 506 -14.51 27.80 -24.72
N THR A 507 -14.05 26.66 -25.24
CA THR A 507 -12.93 26.63 -26.20
C THR A 507 -13.32 27.11 -27.60
N ARG A 508 -14.61 26.99 -27.96
CA ARG A 508 -15.19 27.46 -29.22
C ARG A 508 -15.71 28.89 -29.14
N ALA A 509 -15.87 29.44 -27.94
CA ALA A 509 -16.36 30.79 -27.73
C ALA A 509 -15.29 31.85 -28.06
N ALA A 510 -15.71 32.88 -28.80
CA ALA A 510 -14.92 34.10 -28.97
C ALA A 510 -15.42 35.22 -28.04
N LEU A 511 -16.72 35.21 -27.74
CA LEU A 511 -17.38 36.23 -26.94
C LEU A 511 -18.24 35.60 -25.84
N ILE A 512 -18.36 36.30 -24.72
CA ILE A 512 -19.32 36.02 -23.64
C ILE A 512 -20.33 37.16 -23.61
N ALA A 513 -21.62 36.86 -23.68
CA ALA A 513 -22.69 37.85 -23.64
C ALA A 513 -23.57 37.64 -22.41
N CYS A 514 -23.54 38.61 -21.50
CA CYS A 514 -24.35 38.65 -20.28
C CYS A 514 -25.58 39.52 -20.54
N VAL A 515 -26.75 38.91 -20.50
CA VAL A 515 -28.04 39.55 -20.78
C VAL A 515 -28.78 39.73 -19.46
N GLY A 516 -29.07 40.97 -19.11
CA GLY A 516 -29.84 41.27 -17.91
C GLY A 516 -31.34 41.17 -18.13
N ASP A 517 -32.08 41.40 -17.05
CA ASP A 517 -33.54 41.28 -17.04
C ASP A 517 -34.22 42.20 -18.04
N GLU A 518 -35.38 41.74 -18.52
CA GLU A 518 -36.25 42.51 -19.39
C GLU A 518 -36.71 43.82 -18.73
N LYS A 519 -36.60 44.90 -19.51
CA LYS A 519 -37.13 46.22 -19.20
C LYS A 519 -38.03 46.70 -20.32
N ARG A 520 -38.86 47.70 -20.02
CA ARG A 520 -39.64 48.39 -21.06
C ARG A 520 -38.75 49.38 -21.81
N GLY A 521 -38.68 49.22 -23.13
CA GLY A 521 -37.97 50.09 -24.07
C GLY A 521 -38.81 51.26 -24.55
N SER A 522 -38.58 51.71 -25.78
CA SER A 522 -39.37 52.79 -26.39
C SER A 522 -40.82 52.35 -26.61
N ALA A 523 -41.77 53.28 -26.42
CA ALA A 523 -43.15 53.06 -26.83
C ALA A 523 -43.24 52.89 -28.35
N THR A 524 -43.97 51.87 -28.80
CA THR A 524 -44.19 51.55 -30.21
C THR A 524 -45.50 52.14 -30.70
N ARG A 525 -46.60 51.83 -30.00
CA ARG A 525 -47.95 52.25 -30.38
C ARG A 525 -48.91 52.17 -29.19
N THR A 526 -49.87 53.07 -29.15
CA THR A 526 -51.00 53.02 -28.20
C THR A 526 -52.26 52.67 -28.98
N CYS A 527 -53.03 51.70 -28.47
CA CYS A 527 -54.26 51.23 -29.11
C CYS A 527 -55.43 51.19 -28.11
N PRO A 528 -56.64 51.55 -28.56
CA PRO A 528 -57.84 51.44 -27.74
C PRO A 528 -58.33 49.99 -27.74
N TYR A 529 -58.77 49.54 -26.56
CA TYR A 529 -59.42 48.26 -26.31
C TYR A 529 -60.73 48.48 -25.56
N GLU A 530 -61.65 47.54 -25.66
CA GLU A 530 -62.85 47.57 -24.82
C GLU A 530 -62.48 47.17 -23.39
N SER A 531 -62.84 48.01 -22.42
CA SER A 531 -62.63 47.72 -21.00
C SER A 531 -63.71 46.74 -20.52
N HIS A 532 -63.28 45.66 -19.88
CA HIS A 532 -64.20 44.74 -19.21
C HIS A 532 -64.70 45.32 -17.88
N ALA A 533 -63.85 46.09 -17.19
CA ALA A 533 -64.21 46.74 -15.93
C ALA A 533 -65.16 47.93 -16.13
N HIS A 534 -65.10 48.62 -17.27
CA HIS A 534 -65.91 49.81 -17.60
C HIS A 534 -66.47 49.71 -19.03
N PRO A 535 -67.53 48.92 -19.25
CA PRO A 535 -68.13 48.75 -20.57
C PRO A 535 -68.47 50.10 -21.22
N GLY A 536 -68.09 50.28 -22.50
CA GLY A 536 -68.30 51.52 -23.26
C GLY A 536 -67.21 52.59 -23.11
N SER A 537 -66.21 52.39 -22.23
CA SER A 537 -65.02 53.26 -22.15
C SER A 537 -63.80 52.58 -22.78
N PRO A 538 -63.06 53.25 -23.70
CA PRO A 538 -61.87 52.66 -24.29
C PRO A 538 -60.72 52.62 -23.27
N LEU A 539 -60.15 51.43 -23.06
CA LEU A 539 -58.89 51.21 -22.37
C LEU A 539 -57.74 51.44 -23.36
N TYR A 540 -56.90 52.45 -23.10
CA TYR A 540 -55.72 52.71 -23.93
C TYR A 540 -54.52 51.91 -23.43
N VAL A 541 -54.07 50.95 -24.23
CA VAL A 541 -52.91 50.13 -23.93
C VAL A 541 -51.74 50.58 -24.81
N THR A 542 -50.63 50.93 -24.17
CA THR A 542 -49.39 51.29 -24.85
C THR A 542 -48.45 50.09 -24.91
N PHE A 543 -48.04 49.70 -26.12
CA PHE A 543 -47.07 48.64 -26.36
C PHE A 543 -45.66 49.22 -26.39
N TYR A 544 -44.75 48.59 -25.67
CA TYR A 544 -43.35 48.97 -25.56
C TYR A 544 -42.46 47.90 -26.19
N LYS A 545 -41.37 48.33 -26.82
CA LYS A 545 -40.31 47.40 -27.20
C LYS A 545 -39.74 46.71 -25.96
N ILE A 546 -39.27 45.48 -26.12
CA ILE A 546 -38.51 44.77 -25.08
C ILE A 546 -37.11 45.36 -25.06
N ALA A 547 -36.62 45.78 -23.89
CA ALA A 547 -35.28 46.33 -23.73
C ALA A 547 -34.44 45.42 -22.84
N LEU A 548 -33.31 44.93 -23.37
CA LEU A 548 -32.39 44.05 -22.67
C LEU A 548 -31.02 44.74 -22.51
N PRO A 549 -30.53 44.98 -21.29
CA PRO A 549 -29.16 45.41 -21.08
C PRO A 549 -28.21 44.24 -21.38
N VAL A 550 -27.25 44.46 -22.28
CA VAL A 550 -26.30 43.41 -22.70
C VAL A 550 -24.87 43.91 -22.55
N GLN A 551 -24.05 43.10 -21.88
CA GLN A 551 -22.61 43.28 -21.81
C GLN A 551 -21.94 42.15 -22.57
N VAL A 552 -21.00 42.48 -23.46
CA VAL A 552 -20.25 41.50 -24.25
C VAL A 552 -18.77 41.65 -23.96
N TYR A 553 -18.13 40.53 -23.68
CA TYR A 553 -16.71 40.43 -23.35
C TYR A 553 -16.00 39.55 -24.38
N GLU A 554 -14.83 39.96 -24.86
CA GLU A 554 -13.95 39.10 -25.64
C GLU A 554 -13.22 38.13 -24.69
N LEU A 555 -13.49 36.84 -24.82
CA LEU A 555 -12.97 35.81 -23.90
C LEU A 555 -11.44 35.77 -23.89
N ARG A 556 -10.81 36.00 -25.06
CA ARG A 556 -9.35 35.97 -25.20
C ARG A 556 -8.63 37.02 -24.36
N THR A 557 -9.23 38.20 -24.25
CA THR A 557 -8.60 39.37 -23.63
C THR A 557 -9.25 39.77 -22.30
N GLY A 558 -10.44 39.24 -21.99
CA GLY A 558 -11.27 39.66 -20.86
C GLY A 558 -11.87 41.05 -21.03
N ARG A 559 -11.68 41.70 -22.20
CA ARG A 559 -12.10 43.08 -22.40
C ARG A 559 -13.56 43.16 -22.76
N LYS A 560 -14.26 44.12 -22.17
CA LYS A 560 -15.62 44.50 -22.58
C LYS A 560 -15.58 45.13 -23.97
N VAL A 561 -16.25 44.50 -24.94
CA VAL A 561 -16.34 44.95 -26.34
C VAL A 561 -17.66 45.67 -26.63
N ALA A 562 -18.72 45.37 -25.87
CA ALA A 562 -19.98 46.10 -25.94
C ALA A 562 -20.63 46.20 -24.56
N ASP A 563 -21.27 47.33 -24.31
CA ASP A 563 -22.12 47.59 -23.13
C ASP A 563 -23.27 48.48 -23.58
N ARG A 564 -24.43 47.87 -23.83
CA ARG A 564 -25.58 48.61 -24.38
C ARG A 564 -26.89 47.91 -24.09
N THR A 565 -27.96 48.68 -24.13
CA THR A 565 -29.32 48.16 -24.11
C THR A 565 -29.79 47.94 -25.55
N ILE A 566 -30.07 46.68 -25.91
CA ILE A 566 -30.73 46.37 -27.19
C ILE A 566 -32.23 46.49 -27.03
N GLN A 567 -32.92 46.85 -28.11
CA GLN A 567 -34.39 46.90 -28.13
C GLN A 567 -34.93 45.97 -29.19
N ILE A 568 -35.80 45.06 -28.79
CA ILE A 568 -36.46 44.10 -29.66
C ILE A 568 -37.84 44.68 -30.00
N GLY A 569 -38.04 44.91 -31.29
CA GLY A 569 -39.35 45.25 -31.83
C GLY A 569 -40.23 44.02 -31.93
N GLY A 570 -41.47 44.21 -32.38
CA GLY A 570 -42.39 43.11 -32.57
C GLY A 570 -43.74 43.62 -33.03
N SER A 571 -44.66 42.69 -33.18
CA SER A 571 -46.04 43.03 -33.47
C SER A 571 -46.66 43.77 -32.26
N SER A 572 -47.56 44.71 -32.55
CA SER A 572 -48.25 45.51 -31.54
C SER A 572 -49.71 45.67 -31.93
N CYS A 573 -50.56 45.92 -30.94
CA CYS A 573 -52.00 46.07 -31.11
C CYS A 573 -52.71 44.85 -31.74
N PRO A 574 -52.62 43.66 -31.12
CA PRO A 574 -53.45 42.53 -31.54
C PRO A 574 -54.94 42.88 -31.39
N SER A 575 -55.79 42.24 -32.19
CA SER A 575 -57.25 42.44 -32.12
C SER A 575 -57.86 41.97 -30.79
N VAL A 576 -57.20 41.04 -30.09
CA VAL A 576 -57.58 40.54 -28.77
C VAL A 576 -56.36 40.59 -27.85
N LEU A 577 -56.53 41.16 -26.65
CA LEU A 577 -55.51 41.15 -25.60
C LEU A 577 -55.72 39.95 -24.69
N SER A 578 -54.79 39.00 -24.73
CA SER A 578 -54.73 37.92 -23.75
C SER A 578 -53.87 38.36 -22.57
N TYR A 579 -54.43 38.33 -21.36
CA TYR A 579 -53.71 38.58 -20.11
C TYR A 579 -54.15 37.56 -19.06
N THR A 580 -53.28 37.30 -18.10
CA THR A 580 -53.58 36.43 -16.96
C THR A 580 -53.75 37.30 -15.72
N THR A 581 -54.87 37.14 -15.02
CA THR A 581 -55.12 37.78 -13.73
C THR A 581 -54.67 36.84 -12.62
N THR A 582 -53.87 37.34 -11.69
CA THR A 582 -53.39 36.56 -10.53
C THR A 582 -54.41 36.47 -9.40
N GLU A 583 -55.50 37.24 -9.45
CA GLU A 583 -56.58 37.19 -8.46
C GLU A 583 -57.88 36.65 -9.10
N PRO A 584 -58.43 35.53 -8.60
CA PRO A 584 -59.55 34.83 -9.24
C PRO A 584 -60.92 35.50 -9.11
N TYR A 585 -61.03 36.63 -8.38
CA TYR A 585 -62.33 37.25 -8.04
C TYR A 585 -62.58 38.62 -8.67
N TYR A 586 -61.58 39.24 -9.32
CA TYR A 586 -61.74 40.51 -10.03
C TYR A 586 -61.13 40.40 -11.43
N ASP A 587 -61.99 40.47 -12.44
CA ASP A 587 -61.56 40.66 -13.84
C ASP A 587 -61.09 42.11 -14.00
N SER A 588 -59.85 42.34 -13.59
CA SER A 588 -59.19 43.62 -13.75
C SER A 588 -58.73 43.76 -15.19
N ASP A 589 -58.98 44.94 -15.78
CA ASP A 589 -58.48 45.27 -17.11
C ASP A 589 -56.97 44.99 -17.23
N PRO A 590 -56.47 44.62 -18.42
CA PRO A 590 -55.05 44.40 -18.63
C PRO A 590 -54.25 45.65 -18.29
N SER A 591 -53.00 45.46 -17.86
CA SER A 591 -52.05 46.57 -17.67
C SER A 591 -52.08 47.50 -18.89
N SER A 592 -52.20 48.81 -18.64
CA SER A 592 -52.12 49.86 -19.68
C SER A 592 -50.77 49.93 -20.39
N LYS A 593 -49.81 49.10 -19.96
CA LYS A 593 -48.48 48.95 -20.54
C LYS A 593 -48.24 47.47 -20.83
N GLN A 594 -48.01 47.14 -22.09
CA GLN A 594 -47.72 45.78 -22.57
C GLN A 594 -46.39 45.76 -23.33
N SER A 595 -45.70 44.62 -23.38
CA SER A 595 -44.58 44.41 -24.28
C SER A 595 -45.08 44.03 -25.68
N VAL A 596 -44.32 44.37 -26.72
CA VAL A 596 -44.55 43.85 -28.08
C VAL A 596 -44.34 42.33 -28.12
N ASP A 597 -44.94 41.65 -29.11
CA ASP A 597 -44.69 40.23 -29.36
C ASP A 597 -43.66 40.05 -30.49
N PRO A 598 -42.40 39.69 -30.18
CA PRO A 598 -41.31 39.67 -31.14
C PRO A 598 -41.27 38.37 -31.96
N SER A 599 -41.00 38.49 -33.27
CA SER A 599 -40.67 37.34 -34.10
C SER A 599 -39.20 36.91 -33.92
N ASP A 600 -38.83 35.68 -34.31
CA ASP A 600 -37.43 35.24 -34.37
C ASP A 600 -36.55 36.16 -35.22
N SER A 601 -37.14 36.80 -36.23
CA SER A 601 -36.44 37.76 -37.09
C SER A 601 -36.15 39.07 -36.37
N ASP A 602 -37.08 39.54 -35.53
CA ASP A 602 -36.90 40.74 -34.70
C ASP A 602 -35.82 40.51 -33.65
N ILE A 603 -35.85 39.35 -32.99
CA ILE A 603 -34.83 38.94 -32.01
C ILE A 603 -33.46 38.87 -32.68
N ARG A 604 -33.35 38.16 -33.80
CA ARG A 604 -32.09 38.06 -34.56
C ARG A 604 -31.57 39.41 -34.99
N ALA A 605 -32.44 40.30 -35.48
CA ALA A 605 -32.05 41.65 -35.91
C ALA A 605 -31.49 42.47 -34.74
N ALA A 606 -32.10 42.37 -33.55
CA ALA A 606 -31.64 43.08 -32.35
C ALA A 606 -30.26 42.59 -31.86
N PHE A 607 -30.00 41.28 -31.90
CA PHE A 607 -28.74 40.70 -31.43
C PHE A 607 -27.61 40.72 -32.47
N ARG A 608 -27.92 40.80 -33.77
CA ARG A 608 -26.92 40.78 -34.87
C ARG A 608 -25.71 41.69 -34.63
N PRO A 609 -25.86 42.96 -34.18
CA PRO A 609 -24.72 43.86 -34.03
C PRO A 609 -23.79 43.48 -32.88
N LEU A 610 -24.16 42.52 -32.01
CA LEU A 610 -23.34 42.01 -30.92
C LEU A 610 -22.46 40.83 -31.36
N VAL A 611 -22.87 40.14 -32.43
CA VAL A 611 -22.28 38.87 -32.88
C VAL A 611 -21.49 39.04 -34.17
N VAL A 612 -21.95 39.94 -35.04
CA VAL A 612 -21.38 40.19 -36.36
C VAL A 612 -20.64 41.52 -36.36
N HIS A 613 -19.32 41.46 -36.60
CA HIS A 613 -18.42 42.61 -36.63
C HIS A 613 -17.80 42.87 -38.00
#